data_AF-X1DFH5-F1
#
_entry.id   AF-X1DFH5-F1
#
_cell.length_a   1.000
_cell.length_b   1.000
_cell.length_c   1.000
_cell.angle_alpha   90.00
_cell.angle_beta   90.00
_cell.angle_gamma   90.00
#
_symmetry.space_group_name_H-M   'P 1'
#
loop_
_entity.id
_entity.type
_entity.pdbx_description
1 polymer ?
#
loop_
_entity_poly.entity_id
_entity_poly.type
_entity_poly.pdbx_seq_one_letter_code
_entity_poly.pdbx_strand_id
1 'polypeptide(L)'
;ARYKELSSVEREFLKKEDGRKIIENIISLPPKYRVPIVLRDIYGYSYKEIAKLLKQPLGTLKCNIFRGRRILRDIIFKEIK
;
A
#
# COMPACT_ATOMS: atom_id res chain seq x y z
N ALA A 1 19.17 -13.02 1.25
CA ALA A 1 18.18 -13.03 0.15
C ALA A 1 17.47 -14.38 0.13
N ARG A 2 16.40 -14.52 0.92
CA ARG A 2 15.66 -15.76 1.19
C ARG A 2 15.04 -16.44 -0.05
N TYR A 3 14.98 -15.72 -1.18
CA TYR A 3 14.33 -16.17 -2.41
C TYR A 3 15.21 -16.93 -3.41
N LYS A 4 16.52 -17.05 -3.18
CA LYS A 4 17.46 -17.52 -4.21
C LYS A 4 17.43 -19.04 -4.48
N GLU A 5 16.88 -19.85 -3.58
CA GLU A 5 16.92 -21.33 -3.68
C GLU A 5 15.53 -22.00 -3.80
N LEU A 6 14.46 -21.22 -4.00
CA LEU A 6 13.10 -21.74 -4.03
C LEU A 6 12.68 -22.19 -5.44
N SER A 7 11.92 -23.29 -5.50
CA SER A 7 11.29 -23.77 -6.73
C SER A 7 10.33 -22.71 -7.31
N SER A 8 9.97 -22.85 -8.59
CA SER A 8 9.05 -21.91 -9.23
C SER A 8 7.70 -21.82 -8.51
N VAL A 9 7.20 -22.95 -8.01
CA VAL A 9 5.93 -23.05 -7.29
C VAL A 9 6.00 -22.33 -5.94
N GLU A 10 7.05 -22.56 -5.16
CA GLU A 10 7.21 -21.91 -3.85
C GLU A 10 7.42 -20.40 -3.98
N ARG A 11 8.14 -19.95 -5.03
CA ARG A 11 8.28 -18.51 -5.32
C ARG A 11 6.94 -17.86 -5.66
N GLU A 12 6.10 -18.52 -6.43
CA GLU A 12 4.77 -17.99 -6.76
C GLU A 12 3.86 -17.95 -5.53
N PHE A 13 3.89 -19.01 -4.71
CA PHE A 13 3.14 -19.08 -3.46
C PHE A 13 3.53 -17.93 -2.50
N LEU A 14 4.83 -17.74 -2.25
CA LEU A 14 5.33 -16.65 -1.40
C LEU A 14 4.93 -15.28 -1.93
N LYS A 15 5.02 -15.03 -3.24
CA LYS A 15 4.55 -13.76 -3.83
C LYS A 15 3.06 -13.51 -3.58
N LYS A 16 2.22 -14.55 -3.72
CA LYS A 16 0.79 -14.44 -3.44
C LYS A 16 0.53 -14.15 -1.97
N GLU A 17 1.26 -14.80 -1.07
CA GLU A 17 1.12 -14.61 0.36
C GLU A 17 1.60 -13.22 0.81
N ASP A 18 2.74 -12.75 0.31
CA ASP A 18 3.24 -11.39 0.53
C ASP A 18 2.23 -10.36 0.01
N GLY A 19 1.65 -10.59 -1.16
CA GLY A 19 0.60 -9.74 -1.73
C GLY A 19 -0.65 -9.66 -0.85
N ARG A 20 -1.10 -10.77 -0.27
CA ARG A 20 -2.24 -10.79 0.67
C ARG A 20 -1.96 -9.96 1.92
N LYS A 21 -0.79 -10.15 2.54
CA LYS A 21 -0.39 -9.39 3.74
C LYS A 21 -0.32 -7.90 3.48
N ILE A 22 0.19 -7.49 2.31
CA ILE A 22 0.20 -6.08 1.92
C ILE A 22 -1.23 -5.52 1.83
N ILE A 23 -2.16 -6.26 1.23
CA ILE A 23 -3.56 -5.83 1.10
C ILE A 23 -4.22 -5.70 2.48
N GLU A 24 -4.03 -6.67 3.37
CA GLU A 24 -4.53 -6.64 4.75
C GLU A 24 -4.00 -5.42 5.51
N ASN A 25 -2.71 -5.12 5.37
CA ASN A 25 -2.08 -3.95 5.96
C ASN A 25 -2.58 -2.62 5.37
N ILE A 26 -2.95 -2.58 4.09
CA ILE A 26 -3.63 -1.42 3.49
C ILE A 26 -5.04 -1.25 4.06
N ILE A 27 -5.76 -2.35 4.30
CA ILE A 27 -7.11 -2.33 4.86
C ILE A 27 -7.11 -1.85 6.31
N SER A 28 -6.08 -2.16 7.09
CA SER A 28 -5.96 -1.72 8.50
C SER A 28 -5.69 -0.21 8.65
N LEU A 29 -5.31 0.48 7.58
CA LEU A 29 -5.10 1.93 7.61
C LEU A 29 -6.42 2.69 7.87
N PRO A 30 -6.35 3.80 8.63
CA PRO A 30 -7.44 4.75 8.73
C PRO A 30 -7.96 5.17 7.34
N PRO A 31 -9.29 5.32 7.14
CA PRO A 31 -9.88 5.64 5.83
C PRO A 31 -9.24 6.85 5.13
N LYS A 32 -8.86 7.87 5.91
CA LYS A 32 -8.17 9.09 5.45
C LYS A 32 -6.88 8.81 4.68
N TYR A 33 -6.20 7.71 4.96
CA TYR A 33 -4.95 7.31 4.30
C TYR A 33 -5.17 6.18 3.31
N ARG A 34 -6.02 5.21 3.69
CA ARG A 34 -6.36 4.04 2.88
C ARG A 34 -6.95 4.42 1.53
N VAL A 35 -7.98 5.26 1.52
CA VAL A 35 -8.72 5.59 0.29
C VAL A 35 -7.81 6.25 -0.76
N PRO A 36 -7.03 7.30 -0.42
CA PRO A 36 -6.04 7.86 -1.35
C PRO A 36 -5.00 6.86 -1.87
N ILE A 37 -4.52 5.95 -1.02
CA ILE A 37 -3.51 4.95 -1.39
C ILE A 37 -4.10 3.94 -2.36
N VAL A 38 -5.28 3.41 -2.07
CA VAL A 38 -5.96 2.44 -2.96
C VAL A 38 -6.20 3.06 -4.33
N LEU A 39 -6.73 4.29 -4.39
CA LEU A 39 -6.96 4.98 -5.66
C LEU A 39 -5.66 5.23 -6.43
N ARG A 40 -4.57 5.55 -5.74
CA ARG A 40 -3.29 5.88 -6.38
C ARG A 40 -2.51 4.64 -6.80
N ASP A 41 -2.34 3.69 -5.89
CA ASP A 41 -1.38 2.59 -6.01
C ASP A 41 -2.01 1.31 -6.55
N ILE A 42 -3.34 1.14 -6.44
CA ILE A 42 -4.06 -0.02 -6.98
C ILE A 42 -4.79 0.37 -8.27
N TYR A 43 -5.59 1.43 -8.24
CA TYR A 43 -6.38 1.86 -9.41
C TYR A 43 -5.62 2.81 -10.36
N GLY A 44 -4.44 3.32 -9.97
CA GLY A 44 -3.59 4.10 -10.86
C GLY A 44 -4.02 5.55 -11.13
N TYR A 45 -5.03 6.08 -10.41
CA TYR A 45 -5.48 7.47 -10.60
C TYR A 45 -4.37 8.49 -10.34
N SER A 46 -4.40 9.61 -11.04
CA SER A 46 -3.51 10.74 -10.77
C SER A 46 -3.87 11.46 -9.46
N TYR A 47 -2.90 12.12 -8.83
CA TYR A 47 -3.17 12.93 -7.64
C TYR A 47 -4.23 14.02 -7.90
N LYS A 48 -4.30 14.58 -9.10
CA LYS A 48 -5.30 15.59 -9.46
C LYS A 48 -6.71 15.00 -9.51
N GLU A 49 -6.87 13.83 -10.12
CA GLU A 49 -8.16 13.13 -10.19
C GLU A 49 -8.65 12.73 -8.81
N ILE A 50 -7.77 12.17 -7.97
CA ILE A 50 -8.11 11.77 -6.61
C ILE A 50 -8.49 12.99 -5.76
N ALA A 51 -7.75 14.11 -5.87
CA ALA A 51 -8.04 15.33 -5.13
C ALA A 51 -9.43 15.87 -5.49
N LYS A 52 -9.79 15.84 -6.79
CA LYS A 52 -11.12 16.21 -7.28
C LYS A 52 -12.19 15.25 -6.79
N LEU A 53 -11.96 13.94 -6.87
CA LEU A 53 -12.89 12.89 -6.47
C LEU A 53 -13.21 12.96 -4.97
N LEU A 54 -12.20 13.15 -4.13
CA LEU A 54 -12.33 13.23 -2.68
C LEU A 54 -12.69 14.63 -2.18
N LYS A 55 -12.77 15.63 -3.08
CA LYS A 55 -13.01 17.04 -2.75
C LYS A 55 -12.03 17.56 -1.68
N GLN A 56 -10.75 17.24 -1.84
CA GLN A 56 -9.67 17.63 -0.93
C GLN A 56 -8.58 18.43 -1.65
N PRO A 57 -7.89 19.37 -0.97
CA PRO A 57 -6.75 20.06 -1.54
C PRO A 57 -5.64 19.07 -1.96
N LEU A 58 -4.99 19.34 -3.09
CA LEU A 58 -3.91 18.49 -3.62
C LEU A 58 -2.76 18.32 -2.61
N GLY A 59 -2.42 19.37 -1.87
CA GLY A 59 -1.42 19.31 -0.81
C GLY A 59 -1.82 18.37 0.33
N THR A 60 -3.07 18.44 0.78
CA THR A 60 -3.62 17.54 1.80
C THR A 60 -3.61 16.09 1.33
N LEU A 61 -4.00 15.85 0.07
CA LEU A 61 -3.96 14.51 -0.52
C LEU A 61 -2.53 13.94 -0.53
N LYS A 62 -1.55 14.72 -1.00
CA LYS A 62 -0.14 14.31 -1.03
C LYS A 62 0.36 13.95 0.38
N CYS A 63 0.05 14.78 1.37
CA CYS A 63 0.39 14.52 2.76
C CYS A 63 -0.28 13.25 3.30
N ASN A 64 -1.56 13.01 2.98
CA ASN A 64 -2.27 11.80 3.39
C ASN A 64 -1.63 10.53 2.79
N ILE A 65 -1.31 10.54 1.49
CA ILE A 65 -0.65 9.40 0.83
C ILE A 65 0.74 9.16 1.42
N PHE A 66 1.53 10.22 1.63
CA PHE A 66 2.85 10.11 2.24
C PHE A 66 2.78 9.50 3.65
N ARG A 67 1.88 10.01 4.49
CA ARG A 67 1.69 9.49 5.86
C ARG A 67 1.21 8.05 5.87
N GLY A 68 0.25 7.71 5.01
CA GLY A 68 -0.25 6.34 4.89
C GLY A 68 0.83 5.35 4.47
N ARG A 69 1.68 5.71 3.50
CA ARG A 69 2.81 4.88 3.08
C ARG A 69 3.86 4.72 4.18
N ARG A 70 4.08 5.75 5.01
CA ARG A 70 4.96 5.65 6.18
C ARG A 70 4.39 4.67 7.21
N ILE A 71 3.09 4.74 7.51
CA ILE A 71 2.43 3.80 8.43
C ILE A 71 2.54 2.37 7.89
N LEU A 72 2.28 2.13 6.60
CA LEU A 72 2.43 0.81 5.98
C LEU A 72 3.85 0.28 6.10
N ARG A 73 4.83 1.14 5.84
CA ARG A 73 6.24 0.79 6.01
C ARG A 73 6.50 0.35 7.46
N ASP A 74 6.07 1.13 8.44
CA ASP A 74 6.31 0.83 9.85
C ASP A 74 5.63 -0.49 10.29
N ILE A 75 4.44 -0.79 9.77
CA ILE A 75 3.75 -2.07 10.01
C ILE A 75 4.55 -3.24 9.43
N ILE A 76 4.91 -3.16 8.14
CA ILE A 76 5.65 -4.23 7.44
C ILE A 76 7.03 -4.43 8.08
N PHE A 77 7.73 -3.36 8.47
CA PHE A 77 9.01 -3.47 9.15
C PHE A 77 8.91 -4.11 10.54
N LYS A 78 7.79 -3.94 11.25
CA LYS A 78 7.55 -4.63 12.53
C LYS A 78 7.29 -6.12 12.34
N GLU A 79 6.62 -6.52 11.26
CA GLU A 79 6.36 -7.95 10.97
C GLU A 79 7.63 -8.72 10.56
N ILE A 80 8.65 -8.01 10.05
CA ILE A 80 9.92 -8.62 9.62
C ILE A 80 10.91 -8.79 10.78
N LYS A 81 10.73 -8.04 11.87
CA LYS A 81 11.56 -8.13 13.08
C LYS A 81 11.05 -9.18 14.04
#